data_AF-A0A842NAM3-F1
#
_entry.id   AF-A0A842NAM3-F1
#
_cell.length_a   1.000
_cell.length_b   1.000
_cell.length_c   1.000
_cell.angle_alpha   90.00
_cell.angle_beta   90.00
_cell.angle_gamma   90.00
#
_symmetry.space_group_name_H-M   'P 1'
#
loop_
_entity.id
_entity.type
_entity.pdbx_description
1 polymer ?
#
loop_
_entity_poly.entity_id
_entity_poly.type
_entity_poly.pdbx_seq_one_letter_code
_entity_poly.pdbx_strand_id
1 'polypeptide(L)'
;YEDTDGSMWASTGLMTVGGGTRFQREGGVWEIAETLTSEDGIPKGKVRSIFRDSDGVLWVGTEDNGMALIDEDGIRVISVDDGLSHDEVKVYLEDGLGYLWLGTRDGITLLTRDDVQEIQ
;
A
#
# COMPACT_ATOMS: atom_id res chain seq x y z
N TYR A 1 2.78 10.04 -0.87
CA TYR A 1 3.92 9.38 -0.23
C TYR A 1 5.16 9.72 -1.05
N GLU A 2 6.20 10.24 -0.41
CA GLU A 2 7.51 10.43 -1.06
C GLU A 2 8.31 9.16 -0.84
N ASP A 3 8.77 8.57 -1.93
CA ASP A 3 9.54 7.34 -1.96
C ASP A 3 11.03 7.65 -1.75
N THR A 4 11.79 6.64 -1.35
CA THR A 4 13.23 6.77 -1.03
C THR A 4 14.11 7.18 -2.21
N ASP A 5 13.64 6.94 -3.44
CA ASP A 5 14.30 7.35 -4.67
C ASP A 5 13.93 8.78 -5.12
N GLY A 6 13.13 9.50 -4.32
CA GLY A 6 12.63 10.83 -4.61
C GLY A 6 11.41 10.88 -5.55
N SER A 7 10.87 9.72 -5.93
CA SER A 7 9.58 9.64 -6.64
C SER A 7 8.40 9.87 -5.68
N MET A 8 7.26 10.24 -6.23
CA MET A 8 6.07 10.57 -5.46
C MET A 8 4.91 9.66 -5.83
N TRP A 9 4.33 8.98 -4.85
CA TRP A 9 3.06 8.29 -5.01
C TRP A 9 1.89 9.19 -4.59
N ALA A 10 0.89 9.30 -5.45
CA ALA A 10 -0.37 9.93 -5.15
C ALA A 10 -1.52 8.92 -5.31
N SER A 11 -2.39 8.87 -4.31
CA SER A 11 -3.64 8.14 -4.40
C SER A 11 -4.64 8.90 -5.26
N THR A 12 -5.25 8.22 -6.21
CA THR A 12 -6.33 8.73 -7.06
C THR A 12 -7.58 7.88 -6.82
N GLY A 13 -8.76 8.48 -6.95
CA GLY A 13 -9.99 7.70 -6.98
C GLY A 13 -11.28 8.50 -6.93
N LEU A 14 -12.31 7.95 -7.55
CA LEU A 14 -13.69 8.42 -7.52
C LEU A 14 -14.62 7.24 -7.26
N MET A 15 -15.44 7.34 -6.21
CA MET A 15 -16.41 6.31 -5.80
C MET A 15 -15.77 4.92 -5.63
N THR A 16 -15.83 4.06 -6.66
CA THR A 16 -15.38 2.66 -6.63
C THR A 16 -14.12 2.39 -7.46
N VAL A 17 -13.61 3.41 -8.18
CA VAL A 17 -12.43 3.31 -9.04
C VAL A 17 -11.32 4.15 -8.44
N GLY A 18 -10.16 3.56 -8.22
CA GLY A 18 -9.00 4.24 -7.68
C GLY A 18 -7.70 3.61 -8.14
N GLY A 19 -6.61 4.27 -7.82
CA GLY A 19 -5.28 3.78 -8.12
C GLY A 19 -4.19 4.59 -7.45
N GLY A 20 -3.02 3.99 -7.30
CA GLY A 20 -1.79 4.70 -6.94
C GLY A 20 -1.09 5.13 -8.20
N THR A 21 -0.87 6.43 -8.40
CA THR A 21 -0.06 6.95 -9.50
C THR A 21 1.29 7.38 -8.96
N ARG A 22 2.37 6.87 -9.54
CA ARG A 22 3.72 7.28 -9.23
C ARG A 22 4.21 8.32 -10.23
N PHE A 23 4.82 9.37 -9.69
CA PHE A 23 5.44 10.45 -10.44
C PHE A 23 6.94 10.41 -10.22
N GLN A 24 7.71 10.52 -11.30
CA GLN A 24 9.16 10.64 -11.26
C GLN A 24 9.59 11.99 -11.82
N ARG A 25 10.79 12.43 -11.45
CA ARG A 25 11.32 13.72 -11.88
C ARG A 25 12.56 13.54 -12.74
N GLU A 26 12.42 13.82 -14.04
CA GLU A 26 13.52 13.83 -14.99
C GLU A 26 13.69 15.22 -15.61
N GLY A 27 14.94 15.70 -15.70
CA GLY A 27 15.22 17.03 -16.27
C GLY A 27 14.53 18.20 -15.57
N GLY A 28 14.08 18.01 -14.32
CA GLY A 28 13.34 19.01 -13.55
C GLY A 28 11.82 19.00 -13.76
N VAL A 29 11.31 18.16 -14.67
CA VAL A 29 9.88 17.98 -14.98
C VAL A 29 9.34 16.74 -14.27
N TRP A 30 8.09 16.80 -13.82
CA TRP A 30 7.40 15.65 -13.25
C TRP A 30 6.64 14.89 -14.34
N GLU A 31 6.85 13.58 -14.39
CA GLU A 31 6.21 12.69 -15.36
C GLU A 31 5.50 11.53 -14.62
N ILE A 32 4.44 11.01 -15.22
CA ILE A 32 3.77 9.80 -14.71
C ILE A 32 4.64 8.61 -15.09
N ALA A 33 5.15 7.90 -14.09
CA ALA A 33 5.94 6.69 -14.28
C ALA A 33 5.03 5.46 -14.43
N GLU A 34 4.05 5.33 -13.54
CA GLU A 34 3.13 4.18 -13.49
C GLU A 34 1.81 4.55 -12.80
N THR A 35 0.77 3.77 -13.05
CA THR A 35 -0.50 3.83 -12.32
C THR A 35 -0.97 2.42 -12.03
N LEU A 36 -1.10 2.08 -10.75
CA LEU A 36 -1.58 0.80 -10.25
C LEU A 36 -3.06 0.90 -9.94
N THR A 37 -3.84 -0.06 -10.42
CA THR A 37 -5.30 -0.10 -10.34
C THR A 37 -5.80 -1.49 -9.99
N SER A 38 -7.11 -1.67 -9.93
CA SER A 38 -7.69 -2.99 -9.76
C SER A 38 -7.47 -3.95 -10.93
N GLU A 39 -7.09 -3.46 -12.10
CA GLU A 39 -6.71 -4.33 -13.22
C GLU A 39 -5.34 -4.98 -13.00
N ASP A 40 -4.50 -4.35 -12.16
CA ASP A 40 -3.17 -4.84 -11.80
C ASP A 40 -3.23 -5.79 -10.59
N GLY A 41 -4.35 -5.83 -9.87
CA GLY A 41 -4.54 -6.67 -8.67
C GLY A 41 -4.68 -5.89 -7.36
N ILE A 42 -4.66 -4.55 -7.40
CA ILE A 42 -5.02 -3.73 -6.23
C ILE A 42 -6.48 -3.99 -5.88
N PRO A 43 -6.85 -4.12 -4.59
CA PRO A 43 -8.25 -4.24 -4.23
C PRO A 43 -9.09 -3.08 -4.78
N LYS A 44 -10.33 -3.37 -5.14
CA LYS A 44 -11.23 -2.32 -5.68
C LYS A 44 -11.52 -1.26 -4.62
N GLY A 45 -11.87 -0.07 -5.08
CA GLY A 45 -12.21 1.06 -4.20
C GLY A 45 -11.18 2.18 -4.27
N LYS A 46 -11.35 3.18 -3.41
CA LYS A 46 -10.42 4.31 -3.35
C LYS A 46 -9.14 3.87 -2.68
N VAL A 47 -8.00 4.06 -3.33
CA VAL A 47 -6.71 4.00 -2.65
C VAL A 47 -6.67 5.16 -1.65
N ARG A 48 -6.42 4.84 -0.38
CA ARG A 48 -6.42 5.83 0.73
C ARG A 48 -5.04 6.07 1.30
N SER A 49 -4.14 5.11 1.15
CA SER A 49 -2.85 5.13 1.81
C SER A 49 -1.84 4.35 0.98
N ILE A 50 -0.61 4.87 0.90
CA ILE A 50 0.52 4.24 0.21
C ILE A 50 1.75 4.41 1.10
N PHE A 51 2.52 3.34 1.26
CA PHE A 51 3.74 3.31 2.06
C PHE A 51 4.71 2.29 1.46
N ARG A 52 6.01 2.54 1.54
CA ARG A 52 7.03 1.53 1.26
C ARG A 52 7.85 1.31 2.52
N ASP A 53 8.01 0.04 2.89
CA ASP A 53 8.81 -0.37 4.05
C ASP A 53 10.31 -0.44 3.73
N SER A 54 11.11 -0.77 4.74
CA SER A 54 12.56 -0.87 4.63
C SER A 54 13.06 -2.03 3.76
N ASP A 55 12.22 -3.04 3.49
CA ASP A 55 12.52 -4.17 2.61
C ASP A 55 12.14 -3.87 1.15
N GLY A 56 11.50 -2.73 0.89
CA GLY A 56 11.13 -2.27 -0.44
C GLY A 56 9.72 -2.67 -0.89
N VAL A 57 8.96 -3.36 -0.03
CA VAL A 57 7.57 -3.75 -0.33
C VAL A 57 6.71 -2.50 -0.37
N LEU A 58 5.93 -2.34 -1.43
CA LEU A 58 4.96 -1.25 -1.55
C LEU A 58 3.60 -1.71 -1.03
N TRP A 59 3.11 -1.00 -0.02
CA TRP A 59 1.84 -1.22 0.66
C TRP A 59 0.80 -0.21 0.15
N VAL A 60 -0.34 -0.70 -0.35
CA VAL A 60 -1.40 0.11 -0.94
C VAL A 60 -2.74 -0.22 -0.29
N GLY A 61 -3.22 0.67 0.57
CA GLY A 61 -4.46 0.47 1.33
C GLY A 61 -5.67 1.06 0.62
N THR A 62 -6.80 0.34 0.68
CA THR A 62 -8.06 0.74 0.04
C THR A 62 -9.14 1.03 1.08
N GLU A 63 -10.25 1.67 0.68
CA GLU A 63 -11.31 2.08 1.60
C GLU A 63 -12.10 0.90 2.19
N ASP A 64 -12.33 -0.19 1.44
CA ASP A 64 -13.29 -1.22 1.84
C ASP A 64 -12.90 -2.67 1.46
N ASN A 65 -11.75 -2.90 0.82
CA ASN A 65 -11.39 -4.23 0.32
C ASN A 65 -9.96 -4.65 0.72
N GLY A 66 -9.48 -4.12 1.84
CA GLY A 66 -8.16 -4.46 2.37
C GLY A 66 -7.04 -3.66 1.72
N MET A 67 -5.87 -4.28 1.66
CA MET A 67 -4.65 -3.70 1.10
C MET A 67 -3.92 -4.65 0.18
N ALA A 68 -3.13 -4.09 -0.74
CA ALA A 68 -2.15 -4.82 -1.51
C ALA A 68 -0.74 -4.62 -0.95
N LEU A 69 0.06 -5.67 -1.01
CA LEU A 69 1.51 -5.69 -0.86
C LEU A 69 2.08 -6.01 -2.23
N ILE A 70 3.12 -5.27 -2.62
CA ILE A 70 3.69 -5.35 -3.95
C ILE A 70 5.21 -5.42 -3.84
N ASP A 71 5.77 -6.52 -4.31
CA ASP A 71 7.20 -6.79 -4.31
C ASP A 71 7.62 -7.59 -5.56
N GLU A 72 8.78 -8.24 -5.50
CA GLU A 72 9.31 -9.03 -6.62
C GLU A 72 8.49 -10.29 -6.95
N ASP A 73 7.73 -10.81 -5.98
CA ASP A 73 6.88 -11.99 -6.15
C ASP A 73 5.48 -11.63 -6.69
N GLY A 74 5.16 -10.33 -6.77
CA GLY A 74 3.95 -9.79 -7.37
C GLY A 74 3.05 -9.07 -6.38
N ILE A 75 1.74 -9.13 -6.64
CA ILE A 75 0.72 -8.44 -5.84
C ILE A 75 -0.06 -9.46 -5.03
N ARG A 76 -0.07 -9.28 -3.70
CA ARG A 76 -0.84 -10.09 -2.75
C ARG A 76 -1.77 -9.19 -1.94
N VAL A 77 -2.89 -9.73 -1.48
CA VAL A 77 -3.95 -8.95 -0.82
C VAL A 77 -4.19 -9.49 0.59
N ILE A 78 -4.27 -8.57 1.56
CA ILE A 78 -4.69 -8.86 2.93
C ILE A 78 -6.00 -8.12 3.22
N SER A 79 -6.91 -8.80 3.89
CA SER A 79 -8.20 -8.30 4.34
C SER A 79 -8.45 -8.64 5.82
N VAL A 80 -9.65 -8.31 6.31
CA VAL A 80 -10.13 -8.78 7.63
C VAL A 80 -10.13 -10.31 7.76
N ASP A 81 -10.31 -11.05 6.66
CA ASP A 81 -10.31 -12.52 6.67
C ASP A 81 -8.92 -13.09 6.98
N ASP A 82 -7.87 -12.30 6.73
CA ASP A 82 -6.46 -12.63 6.96
C ASP A 82 -5.95 -12.07 8.30
N GLY A 83 -6.81 -11.42 9.09
CA GLY A 83 -6.50 -10.95 10.44
C GLY A 83 -6.30 -9.44 10.58
N LEU A 84 -6.55 -8.63 9.53
CA LEU A 84 -6.63 -7.18 9.72
C LEU A 84 -7.77 -6.82 10.69
N SER A 85 -7.54 -5.83 11.54
CA SER A 85 -8.58 -5.30 12.44
C SER A 85 -9.71 -4.58 11.69
N HIS A 86 -9.46 -4.09 10.47
CA HIS A 86 -10.46 -3.59 9.52
C HIS A 86 -9.81 -3.45 8.13
N ASP A 87 -10.60 -3.59 7.06
CA ASP A 87 -10.15 -3.50 5.66
C ASP A 87 -9.57 -2.12 5.27
N GLU A 88 -10.19 -1.05 5.76
CA GLU A 88 -9.66 0.32 5.61
C GLU A 88 -8.39 0.55 6.44
N VAL A 89 -7.22 0.46 5.80
CA VAL A 89 -5.93 0.84 6.42
C VAL A 89 -5.52 2.26 6.05
N LYS A 90 -5.29 3.09 7.07
CA LYS A 90 -5.06 4.54 6.92
C LYS A 90 -3.61 4.94 7.13
N VAL A 91 -2.91 4.22 8.00
CA VAL A 91 -1.57 4.59 8.46
C VAL A 91 -0.71 3.34 8.53
N TYR A 92 0.54 3.48 8.10
CA TYR A 92 1.60 2.49 8.24
C TYR A 92 2.71 3.10 9.08
N LEU A 93 3.25 2.32 10.00
CA LEU A 93 4.43 2.67 10.75
C LEU A 93 5.30 1.43 10.91
N GLU A 94 6.45 1.43 10.26
CA GLU A 94 7.49 0.45 10.54
C GLU A 94 8.34 0.95 11.73
N ASP A 95 8.52 0.10 12.74
CA ASP A 95 9.38 0.43 13.88
C ASP A 95 10.85 0.02 13.66
N GLY A 96 11.72 0.41 14.59
CA GLY A 96 13.16 0.13 14.49
C GLY A 96 13.54 -1.35 14.65
N LEU A 97 12.58 -2.24 14.95
CA LEU A 97 12.78 -3.69 14.99
C LEU A 97 12.23 -4.36 13.72
N GLY A 98 11.64 -3.60 12.80
CA GLY A 98 11.05 -4.09 11.56
C GLY A 98 9.64 -4.67 11.74
N TYR A 99 8.93 -4.36 12.84
CA TYR A 99 7.51 -4.66 12.92
C TYR A 99 6.70 -3.58 12.21
N LEU A 100 5.64 -4.00 11.53
CA LEU A 100 4.75 -3.10 10.81
C LEU A 100 3.45 -2.91 11.59
N TRP A 101 3.22 -1.67 12.04
CA TRP A 101 2.02 -1.24 12.74
C TRP A 101 1.04 -0.61 11.74
N LEU A 102 -0.12 -1.23 11.59
CA LEU A 102 -1.17 -0.82 10.68
C LEU A 102 -2.31 -0.16 11.46
N GLY A 103 -2.47 1.15 11.29
CA GLY A 103 -3.63 1.88 11.79
C GLY A 103 -4.82 1.67 10.86
N THR A 104 -5.80 0.88 11.29
CA THR A 104 -7.03 0.63 10.53
C THR A 104 -8.17 1.50 11.06
N ARG A 105 -9.33 1.49 10.37
CA ARG A 105 -10.51 2.24 10.83
C ARG A 105 -10.97 1.85 12.24
N ASP A 106 -10.91 0.57 12.58
CA ASP A 106 -11.47 0.04 13.83
C ASP A 106 -10.40 -0.42 14.84
N GLY A 107 -9.10 -0.25 14.54
CA GLY A 107 -8.05 -0.66 15.47
C GLY A 107 -6.64 -0.57 14.93
N ILE A 108 -5.75 -1.38 15.53
CA ILE A 108 -4.35 -1.51 15.16
C ILE A 108 -4.08 -2.98 14.88
N THR A 109 -3.48 -3.28 13.73
CA THR A 109 -2.91 -4.60 13.42
C THR A 109 -1.39 -4.51 13.48
N LEU A 110 -0.75 -5.54 14.03
CA LEU A 110 0.71 -5.65 14.08
C LEU A 110 1.13 -6.84 13.21
N LEU A 111 2.00 -6.60 12.24
CA LEU A 111 2.62 -7.65 11.43
C LEU A 111 4.10 -7.76 11.77
N THR A 112 4.55 -8.99 11.97
CA THR A 112 5.96 -9.37 12.00
C THR A 112 6.47 -9.61 10.59
N ARG A 113 7.80 -9.68 10.41
CA ARG A 113 8.39 -10.03 9.11
C ARG A 113 7.99 -11.42 8.64
N ASP A 114 7.83 -12.36 9.56
CA ASP A 114 7.39 -13.72 9.24
C ASP A 114 5.93 -13.71 8.76
N ASP A 115 5.06 -12.92 9.40
CA ASP A 115 3.67 -12.75 8.94
C ASP A 115 3.63 -12.21 7.50
N VAL A 116 4.50 -11.26 7.16
CA VAL A 116 4.56 -10.69 5.80
C VAL A 116 4.94 -11.74 4.75
N GLN A 117 5.88 -12.62 5.08
CA GLN A 117 6.36 -13.69 4.19
C GLN A 117 5.36 -14.84 4.02
N GLU A 118 4.48 -15.05 5.00
CA GLU A 118 3.47 -16.11 4.95
C GLU A 118 2.22 -15.73 4.15
N ILE A 119 2.03 -14.44 3.82
CA ILE A 119 0.91 -14.00 2.98
C ILE A 119 1.11 -14.51 1.55
N GLN A 120 0.08 -15.19 1.04
CA GLN A 120 0.03 -15.77 -0.31
C GLN A 120 -0.78 -14.93 -1.28
#